data_AF-A0A2D7GF64-F1
#
_entry.id   AF-A0A2D7GF64-F1
#
_cell.length_a   1.000
_cell.length_b   1.000
_cell.length_c   1.000
_cell.angle_alpha   90.00
_cell.angle_beta   90.00
_cell.angle_gamma   90.00
#
_symmetry.space_group_name_H-M   'P 1'
#
loop_
_entity.id
_entity.type
_entity.pdbx_description
1 polymer ?
#
loop_
_entity_poly.entity_id
_entity_poly.type
_entity_poly.pdbx_seq_one_letter_code
_entity_poly.pdbx_strand_id
1 'polypeptide(L)'
;MLSVKKKVILLSSLGVIPFYSDILIIYLINFYNIKLFPNIDLLSFFYGSLISSFLCGMHWINLINTKKKFLSIPMIPVILLWISFFLEKIFFQLTVILSLLWCLNVDISILKNENNLWFKKMRIIITIIAILPLIYNLFINRISYL
;
A
#
# COMPACT_ATOMS: atom_id res chain seq x y z
N MET A 1 5.18 -30.28 2.81
CA MET A 1 4.19 -29.38 2.18
C MET A 1 3.87 -28.25 3.14
N LEU A 2 3.98 -26.97 2.75
CA LEU A 2 3.63 -25.83 3.65
C LEU A 2 2.12 -25.82 3.95
N SER A 3 1.73 -25.53 5.20
CA SER A 3 0.33 -25.32 5.55
C SER A 3 -0.24 -24.08 4.87
N VAL A 4 -1.55 -24.06 4.62
CA VAL A 4 -2.25 -22.94 3.95
C VAL A 4 -1.91 -21.60 4.61
N LYS A 5 -1.97 -21.54 5.94
CA LYS A 5 -1.59 -20.37 6.74
C LYS A 5 -0.17 -19.87 6.43
N LYS A 6 0.82 -20.78 6.38
CA LYS A 6 2.22 -20.40 6.09
C LYS A 6 2.38 -19.92 4.64
N LYS A 7 1.68 -20.54 3.68
CA LYS A 7 1.70 -20.09 2.28
C LYS A 7 1.16 -18.67 2.13
N VAL A 8 0.03 -18.36 2.79
CA VAL A 8 -0.58 -17.03 2.76
C VAL A 8 0.36 -15.98 3.36
N ILE A 9 0.98 -16.27 4.51
CA ILE A 9 1.94 -15.36 5.13
C ILE A 9 3.13 -15.09 4.19
N LEU A 10 3.71 -16.14 3.60
CA LEU A 10 4.85 -16.03 2.70
C LEU A 10 4.54 -15.23 1.43
N LEU A 11 3.41 -15.52 0.78
CA LEU A 11 2.99 -14.77 -0.41
C LEU A 11 2.72 -13.31 -0.09
N SER A 12 2.08 -13.04 1.05
CA SER A 12 1.77 -11.68 1.48
C SER A 12 3.04 -10.90 1.84
N SER A 13 4.05 -11.55 2.43
CA SER A 13 5.35 -10.90 2.70
C SER A 13 6.14 -10.61 1.43
N LEU A 14 6.07 -11.49 0.42
CA LEU A 14 6.72 -11.24 -0.88
C LEU A 14 6.10 -10.02 -1.58
N GLY A 15 4.78 -9.83 -1.43
CA GLY A 15 4.09 -8.63 -1.92
C GLY A 15 4.56 -7.32 -1.29
N VAL A 16 5.34 -7.35 -0.19
CA VAL A 16 5.88 -6.13 0.42
C VAL A 16 7.16 -5.65 -0.27
N ILE A 17 7.89 -6.56 -0.92
CA ILE A 17 9.22 -6.27 -1.50
C ILE A 17 9.21 -5.03 -2.41
N PRO A 18 8.22 -4.83 -3.32
CA PRO A 18 8.25 -3.68 -4.21
C PRO A 18 8.07 -2.32 -3.51
N PHE A 19 7.57 -2.27 -2.26
CA PHE A 19 7.55 -1.01 -1.50
C PHE A 19 8.94 -0.49 -1.14
N TYR A 20 9.95 -1.37 -1.13
CA TYR A 20 11.34 -1.01 -0.85
C TYR A 20 12.14 -0.66 -2.11
N SER A 21 11.50 -0.63 -3.28
CA SER A 21 12.16 -0.39 -4.58
C SER A 21 13.00 0.89 -4.57
N ASP A 22 12.44 2.00 -4.11
CA ASP A 22 13.07 3.31 -4.27
C ASP A 22 14.31 3.40 -3.39
N ILE A 23 14.24 2.86 -2.16
CA ILE A 23 15.39 2.77 -1.24
C ILE A 23 16.50 1.93 -1.87
N LEU A 24 16.17 0.76 -2.43
CA LEU A 24 17.15 -0.11 -3.06
C LEU A 24 17.78 0.55 -4.29
N ILE A 25 16.99 1.26 -5.09
CA ILE A 25 17.51 1.92 -6.30
C ILE A 25 18.40 3.10 -5.93
N ILE A 26 18.02 3.94 -4.96
CA ILE A 26 18.85 5.04 -4.45
C ILE A 26 20.18 4.48 -3.92
N TYR A 27 20.13 3.38 -3.16
CA TYR A 27 21.34 2.70 -2.67
C TYR A 27 22.24 2.23 -3.82
N LEU A 28 21.68 1.61 -4.86
CA LEU A 28 22.43 1.15 -6.03
C LEU A 28 23.02 2.32 -6.85
N ILE A 29 22.27 3.41 -7.02
CA ILE A 29 22.74 4.63 -7.69
C ILE A 29 23.98 5.17 -6.96
N ASN A 30 23.90 5.29 -5.63
CA ASN A 30 25.00 5.82 -4.82
C ASN A 30 26.22 4.89 -4.81
N PHE A 31 26.01 3.57 -4.80
CA PHE A 31 27.10 2.61 -4.76
C PHE A 31 27.84 2.46 -6.10
N TYR A 32 27.09 2.43 -7.21
CA TYR A 32 27.65 2.20 -8.55
C TYR A 32 27.78 3.45 -9.42
N ASN A 33 27.40 4.62 -8.89
CA ASN A 33 27.44 5.92 -9.58
C ASN A 33 26.66 5.92 -10.92
N ILE A 34 25.55 5.18 -10.97
CA ILE A 34 24.72 4.99 -12.16
C ILE A 34 23.75 6.17 -12.28
N LYS A 35 23.70 6.84 -13.44
CA LYS A 35 22.63 7.81 -13.75
C LYS A 35 21.40 7.08 -14.26
N LEU A 36 20.35 6.99 -13.44
CA LEU A 36 19.04 6.48 -13.81
C LEU A 36 18.02 7.60 -14.08
N PHE A 37 16.82 7.24 -14.54
CA PHE A 37 15.74 8.16 -14.92
C PHE A 37 15.24 9.05 -13.77
N PRO A 38 14.80 10.30 -14.03
CA PRO A 38 14.53 11.33 -13.02
C PRO A 38 13.28 11.13 -12.13
N ASN A 39 12.53 10.02 -12.25
CA ASN A 39 11.27 9.80 -11.52
C ASN A 39 11.20 8.43 -10.82
N ILE A 40 12.34 7.85 -10.49
CA ILE A 40 12.39 6.53 -9.84
C ILE A 40 11.84 6.60 -8.40
N ASP A 41 11.89 7.77 -7.77
CA ASP A 41 11.51 8.00 -6.37
C ASP A 41 10.00 7.93 -6.10
N LEU A 42 9.21 7.49 -7.08
CA LEU A 42 7.77 7.28 -6.98
C LEU A 42 7.35 5.83 -7.23
N LEU A 43 8.28 4.92 -7.55
CA LEU A 43 7.93 3.56 -7.94
C LEU A 43 7.26 2.80 -6.77
N SER A 44 7.76 3.00 -5.55
CA SER A 44 7.15 2.45 -4.34
C SER A 44 5.72 2.97 -4.11
N PHE A 45 5.49 4.26 -4.35
CA PHE A 45 4.18 4.89 -4.20
C PHE A 45 3.19 4.46 -5.29
N PHE A 46 3.65 4.31 -6.53
CA PHE A 46 2.86 3.74 -7.61
C PHE A 46 2.44 2.30 -7.31
N TYR A 47 3.35 1.49 -6.78
CA TYR A 47 2.99 0.15 -6.35
C TYR A 47 1.94 0.16 -5.23
N GLY A 48 2.11 1.07 -4.26
CA GLY A 48 1.13 1.30 -3.20
C GLY A 48 -0.26 1.68 -3.71
N SER A 49 -0.35 2.55 -4.72
CA SER A 49 -1.63 2.95 -5.31
C SER A 49 -2.34 1.80 -6.03
N LEU A 50 -1.57 0.93 -6.72
CA LEU A 50 -2.09 -0.28 -7.35
C LEU A 50 -2.63 -1.26 -6.30
N ILE A 51 -1.89 -1.49 -5.21
CA ILE A 51 -2.35 -2.36 -4.11
C ILE A 51 -3.61 -1.79 -3.46
N SER A 52 -3.66 -0.50 -3.15
CA SER A 52 -4.87 0.12 -2.61
C SER A 52 -6.05 -0.05 -3.55
N SER A 53 -5.86 0.15 -4.86
CA SER A 53 -6.91 -0.04 -5.87
C SER A 53 -7.43 -1.47 -5.90
N PHE A 54 -6.53 -2.45 -5.85
CA PHE A 54 -6.89 -3.87 -5.79
C PHE A 54 -7.67 -4.23 -4.51
N LEU A 55 -7.21 -3.76 -3.33
CA LEU A 55 -7.87 -4.02 -2.05
C LEU A 55 -9.27 -3.40 -2.00
N CYS A 56 -9.42 -2.16 -2.44
CA CYS A 56 -10.70 -1.48 -2.55
C CYS A 56 -11.68 -2.28 -3.41
N GLY A 57 -11.23 -2.81 -4.55
CA GLY A 57 -12.05 -3.68 -5.42
C GLY A 57 -12.52 -4.94 -4.70
N MET A 58 -11.65 -5.55 -3.89
CA MET A 58 -12.00 -6.73 -3.10
C MET A 58 -12.98 -6.42 -1.97
N HIS A 59 -12.85 -5.28 -1.31
CA HIS A 59 -13.80 -4.82 -0.29
C HIS A 59 -15.19 -4.61 -0.88
N TRP A 60 -15.26 -4.12 -2.12
CA TRP A 60 -16.53 -3.88 -2.79
C TRP A 60 -17.35 -5.17 -2.98
N ILE A 61 -16.71 -6.25 -3.40
CA ILE A 61 -17.35 -7.58 -3.54
C ILE A 61 -17.89 -8.09 -2.19
N ASN A 62 -17.12 -7.93 -1.11
CA ASN A 62 -17.56 -8.33 0.23
C ASN A 62 -18.77 -7.51 0.71
N LEU A 63 -18.85 -6.23 0.36
CA LEU A 63 -20.00 -5.38 0.70
C LEU A 63 -21.26 -5.75 -0.08
N ILE A 64 -21.12 -6.16 -1.34
CA ILE A 64 -22.22 -6.70 -2.15
C ILE A 64 -22.77 -7.97 -1.49
N ASN A 65 -21.90 -8.91 -1.13
CA ASN A 65 -22.29 -10.16 -0.49
C ASN A 65 -22.98 -9.95 0.86
N THR A 66 -22.58 -8.92 1.61
CA THR A 66 -23.17 -8.57 2.91
C THR A 66 -24.38 -7.62 2.81
N LYS A 67 -24.86 -7.33 1.59
CA LYS A 67 -26.02 -6.45 1.28
C LYS A 67 -25.97 -5.09 2.00
N LYS A 68 -24.78 -4.53 2.23
CA LYS A 68 -24.66 -3.22 2.90
C LYS A 68 -25.04 -2.09 1.95
N LYS A 69 -25.75 -1.08 2.47
CA LYS A 69 -26.27 0.07 1.69
C LYS A 69 -25.18 0.96 1.09
N PHE A 70 -24.00 1.04 1.70
CA PHE A 70 -22.97 2.00 1.32
C PHE A 70 -21.83 1.36 0.52
N LEU A 71 -22.12 1.04 -0.74
CA LEU A 71 -21.18 0.40 -1.67
C LEU A 71 -20.03 1.32 -2.13
N SER A 72 -20.17 2.63 -1.99
CA SER A 72 -19.19 3.63 -2.44
C SER A 72 -18.03 3.84 -1.46
N ILE A 73 -18.21 3.55 -0.18
CA ILE A 73 -17.20 3.74 0.89
C ILE A 73 -15.83 3.11 0.57
N PRO A 74 -15.73 1.84 0.11
CA PRO A 74 -14.44 1.25 -0.22
C PRO A 74 -13.75 1.90 -1.42
N MET A 75 -14.49 2.60 -2.29
CA MET A 75 -13.94 3.22 -3.51
C MET A 75 -13.37 4.62 -3.27
N ILE A 76 -13.70 5.26 -2.13
CA ILE A 76 -13.23 6.61 -1.79
C ILE A 76 -11.70 6.75 -1.92
N PRO A 77 -10.87 5.83 -1.39
CA PRO A 77 -9.42 5.95 -1.50
C PRO A 77 -8.93 5.91 -2.95
N VAL A 78 -9.57 5.10 -3.80
CA VAL A 78 -9.18 4.98 -5.22
C VAL A 78 -9.45 6.29 -5.95
N ILE A 79 -10.63 6.88 -5.74
CA ILE A 79 -10.98 8.18 -6.35
C ILE A 79 -10.00 9.26 -5.89
N LEU A 80 -9.67 9.29 -4.60
CA LEU A 80 -8.69 10.24 -4.06
C LEU A 80 -7.28 10.04 -4.63
N LEU A 81 -6.86 8.79 -4.85
CA LEU A 81 -5.57 8.46 -5.48
C LEU A 81 -5.47 8.95 -6.93
N TRP A 82 -6.55 8.81 -7.69
CA TRP A 82 -6.59 9.32 -9.07
C TRP A 82 -6.53 10.83 -9.11
N ILE A 83 -7.27 11.51 -8.22
CA ILE A 83 -7.24 12.97 -8.14
C ILE A 83 -5.84 13.45 -7.72
N SER A 84 -5.23 12.81 -6.70
CA SER A 84 -3.93 13.21 -6.18
C SER A 84 -2.78 12.97 -7.15
N PHE A 85 -2.93 12.02 -8.08
CA PHE A 85 -1.95 11.76 -9.13
C PHE A 85 -1.70 12.98 -10.03
N PHE A 86 -2.72 13.81 -10.26
CA PHE A 86 -2.60 15.04 -11.06
C PHE A 86 -2.14 16.25 -10.24
N LEU A 87 -1.97 16.11 -8.93
CA LEU A 87 -1.47 17.14 -8.03
C LEU A 87 0.05 17.05 -7.88
N GLU A 88 0.62 17.82 -6.96
CA GLU A 88 2.03 17.72 -6.62
C GLU A 88 2.38 16.34 -6.03
N LYS A 89 3.64 15.91 -6.23
CA LYS A 89 4.15 14.61 -5.78
C LYS A 89 3.84 14.34 -4.29
N ILE A 90 3.95 15.36 -3.44
CA ILE A 90 3.69 15.22 -1.99
C ILE A 90 2.25 14.81 -1.68
N PHE A 91 1.27 15.34 -2.41
CA PHE A 91 -0.14 14.98 -2.23
C PHE A 91 -0.36 13.53 -2.64
N PHE A 92 0.17 13.11 -3.79
CA PHE A 92 0.11 11.71 -4.21
C PHE A 92 0.70 10.77 -3.15
N GLN A 93 1.92 11.06 -2.68
CA GLN A 93 2.59 10.26 -1.66
C GLN A 93 1.78 10.13 -0.35
N LEU A 94 1.23 11.24 0.16
CA LEU A 94 0.39 11.24 1.35
C LEU A 94 -0.90 10.45 1.13
N THR A 95 -1.56 10.62 -0.03
CA THR A 95 -2.80 9.88 -0.32
C THR A 95 -2.58 8.37 -0.41
N VAL A 96 -1.43 7.90 -0.91
CA VAL A 96 -1.08 6.46 -0.92
C VAL A 96 -0.95 5.90 0.50
N ILE A 97 -0.32 6.63 1.41
CA ILE A 97 -0.20 6.19 2.81
C ILE A 97 -1.60 6.14 3.45
N LEU A 98 -2.40 7.20 3.25
CA LEU A 98 -3.76 7.26 3.78
C LEU A 98 -4.67 6.18 3.18
N SER A 99 -4.53 5.86 1.90
CA SER A 99 -5.34 4.83 1.23
C SER A 99 -5.02 3.43 1.78
N LEU A 100 -3.76 3.12 2.07
CA LEU A 100 -3.36 1.86 2.70
C LEU A 100 -3.90 1.75 4.12
N LEU A 101 -3.85 2.83 4.91
CA LEU A 101 -4.45 2.87 6.26
C LEU A 101 -5.97 2.69 6.22
N TRP A 102 -6.64 3.33 5.25
CA TRP A 102 -8.07 3.15 5.04
C TRP A 102 -8.41 1.71 4.68
N CYS A 103 -7.67 1.10 3.75
CA CYS A 103 -7.85 -0.30 3.37
C CYS A 103 -7.69 -1.24 4.58
N LEU A 104 -6.69 -1.00 5.43
CA LEU A 104 -6.48 -1.78 6.64
C LEU A 104 -7.65 -1.64 7.62
N ASN A 105 -8.20 -0.45 7.79
CA ASN A 105 -9.36 -0.22 8.65
C ASN A 105 -10.60 -0.99 8.15
N VAL A 106 -10.84 -0.97 6.83
CA VAL A 106 -11.93 -1.74 6.22
C VAL A 106 -11.69 -3.25 6.37
N ASP A 107 -10.48 -3.74 6.12
CA ASP A 107 -10.10 -5.15 6.33
C ASP A 107 -10.38 -5.58 7.78
N ILE A 108 -9.95 -4.79 8.77
CA ILE A 108 -10.18 -5.08 10.18
C ILE A 108 -11.67 -5.12 10.52
N SER A 109 -12.47 -4.22 9.94
CA SER A 109 -13.92 -4.19 10.12
C SER A 109 -14.59 -5.44 9.57
N ILE A 110 -14.20 -5.87 8.37
CA ILE A 110 -14.72 -7.09 7.73
C ILE A 110 -14.31 -8.32 8.55
N LEU A 111 -13.04 -8.44 8.91
CA LEU A 111 -12.51 -9.61 9.64
C LEU A 111 -13.02 -9.72 11.07
N LYS A 112 -13.48 -8.62 11.68
CA LYS A 112 -14.15 -8.66 12.99
C LYS A 112 -15.41 -9.51 12.94
N ASN A 113 -16.10 -9.55 11.80
CA ASN A 113 -17.31 -10.36 11.63
C ASN A 113 -17.01 -11.85 11.43
N GLU A 114 -15.83 -12.18 10.88
CA GLU A 114 -15.44 -13.57 10.56
C GLU A 114 -14.63 -14.26 11.66
N ASN A 115 -14.28 -13.55 12.75
CA ASN A 115 -13.53 -14.05 13.91
C ASN A 115 -12.15 -14.69 13.59
N ASN A 116 -11.52 -14.30 12.47
CA ASN A 116 -10.24 -14.83 12.00
C ASN A 116 -9.03 -14.04 12.55
N LEU A 117 -8.73 -14.22 13.84
CA LEU A 117 -7.69 -13.46 14.57
C LEU A 117 -6.29 -13.51 13.95
N TRP A 118 -5.87 -14.67 13.42
CA TRP A 118 -4.51 -14.83 12.86
C TRP A 118 -4.33 -14.01 11.58
N PHE A 119 -5.35 -13.97 10.72
CA PHE A 119 -5.31 -13.27 9.44
C PHE A 119 -5.37 -11.75 9.67
N LYS A 120 -6.17 -11.31 10.66
CA LYS A 120 -6.19 -9.92 11.12
C LYS A 120 -4.79 -9.44 11.57
N LYS A 121 -4.10 -10.22 12.41
CA LYS A 121 -2.74 -9.89 12.86
C LYS A 121 -1.77 -9.79 11.68
N MET A 122 -1.86 -10.72 10.74
CA MET A 122 -1.03 -10.73 9.54
C MET A 122 -1.24 -9.46 8.70
N ARG A 123 -2.50 -9.07 8.42
CA ARG A 123 -2.82 -7.85 7.66
C ARG A 123 -2.22 -6.60 8.30
N ILE A 124 -2.36 -6.46 9.62
CA ILE A 124 -1.78 -5.31 10.36
C ILE A 124 -0.27 -5.26 10.19
N ILE A 125 0.44 -6.38 10.45
CA ILE A 125 1.90 -6.43 10.38
C ILE A 125 2.38 -6.07 8.97
N ILE A 126 1.76 -6.66 7.94
CA ILE A 126 2.18 -6.48 6.55
C ILE A 126 1.96 -5.05 6.08
N THR A 127 0.81 -4.45 6.39
CA THR A 127 0.55 -3.05 6.02
C THR A 127 1.49 -2.10 6.74
N ILE A 128 1.84 -2.35 8.01
CA ILE A 128 2.83 -1.54 8.73
C ILE A 128 4.19 -1.64 8.04
N ILE A 129 4.67 -2.85 7.72
CA ILE A 129 5.96 -3.05 7.04
C ILE A 129 5.96 -2.36 5.66
N ALA A 130 4.84 -2.39 4.93
CA ALA A 130 4.72 -1.71 3.64
C ALA A 130 4.73 -0.17 3.75
N ILE A 131 4.18 0.40 4.82
CA ILE A 131 4.12 1.86 5.02
C ILE A 131 5.48 2.44 5.45
N LEU A 132 6.29 1.69 6.20
CA LEU A 132 7.61 2.15 6.67
C LEU A 132 8.51 2.74 5.58
N PRO A 133 8.78 2.05 4.45
CA PRO A 133 9.61 2.61 3.38
C PRO A 133 8.97 3.82 2.69
N LEU A 134 7.64 3.87 2.60
CA LEU A 134 6.93 5.04 2.04
C LEU A 134 7.12 6.28 2.89
N ILE A 135 7.01 6.15 4.22
CA ILE A 135 7.27 7.25 5.15
C ILE A 135 8.72 7.73 5.02
N TYR A 136 9.67 6.79 4.95
CA TYR A 136 11.08 7.11 4.77
C TYR A 136 11.35 7.90 3.48
N ASN A 137 10.80 7.45 2.34
CA ASN A 137 10.93 8.13 1.05
C ASN A 137 10.24 9.50 1.05
N LEU A 138 9.13 9.67 1.78
CA LEU A 138 8.44 10.94 1.92
C LEU A 138 9.34 11.98 2.62
N PHE A 139 10.05 11.58 3.68
CA PHE A 139 10.99 12.47 4.38
C PHE A 139 12.23 12.79 3.54
N ILE A 140 12.81 11.81 2.84
CA ILE A 140 13.98 12.05 1.97
C ILE A 140 13.63 12.98 0.82
N ASN A 141 12.55 12.69 0.11
CA ASN A 141 12.16 13.54 -1.03
C ASN A 141 11.92 14.97 -0.55
N ARG A 142 11.31 15.17 0.63
CA ARG A 142 11.15 16.52 1.19
C ARG A 142 12.46 17.26 1.44
N ILE A 143 13.52 16.58 1.87
CA ILE A 143 14.83 17.19 2.12
C ILE A 143 15.53 17.55 0.80
N SER A 144 15.33 16.76 -0.27
CA SER A 144 15.96 17.04 -1.58
C SER A 144 15.40 18.24 -2.34
N TYR A 145 14.25 18.78 -1.94
CA TYR A 145 13.63 19.99 -2.52
C TYR A 145 13.83 21.27 -1.68
N LEU A 146 14.57 21.19 -0.57
CA LEU A 146 14.99 22.34 0.27
C LEU A 146 16.47 22.67 0.00
#